data_AF-H4FCD9-F1
#
_entry.id   AF-H4FCD9-F1
#
_cell.length_a   1.000
_cell.length_b   1.000
_cell.length_c   1.000
_cell.angle_alpha   90.00
_cell.angle_beta   90.00
_cell.angle_gamma   90.00
#
_symmetry.space_group_name_H-M   'P 1'
#
loop_
_entity.id
_entity.type
_entity.pdbx_description
1 polymer ?
#
loop_
_entity_poly.entity_id
_entity_poly.type
_entity_poly.pdbx_seq_one_letter_code
_entity_poly.pdbx_strand_id
1 'polypeptide(L)'
;MLKYLKRALGLGVAAFVVGAAVSPASANGKFACEPGETYVMNVMVSAHPYWVPVFEGFKQAAESLGCEAVFSGTPDYDITKQIASFEQD
;
A
#
# COMPACT_ATOMS: atom_id res chain seq x y z
N MET A 1 0.11 66.71 6.94
CA MET A 1 -0.98 66.15 6.12
C MET A 1 -0.45 64.87 5.47
N LEU A 2 -0.59 63.64 5.96
CA LEU A 2 -1.69 62.93 6.62
C LEU A 2 -3.07 63.19 6.00
N LYS A 3 -3.27 62.66 4.81
CA LYS A 3 -4.56 62.35 4.15
C LYS A 3 -4.17 61.75 2.81
N TYR A 4 -4.05 60.43 2.71
CA TYR A 4 -4.35 59.59 1.53
C TYR A 4 -3.96 58.14 1.85
N LEU A 5 -4.52 57.64 2.96
CA LEU A 5 -4.73 56.22 3.19
C LEU A 5 -6.05 55.85 2.52
N LYS A 6 -6.02 55.27 1.32
CA LYS A 6 -7.11 54.40 0.83
C LYS A 6 -6.54 53.25 -0.01
N ARG A 7 -6.19 52.19 0.73
CA ARG A 7 -6.46 50.78 0.43
C ARG A 7 -6.40 50.36 -1.05
N ALA A 8 -5.28 49.74 -1.43
CA ALA A 8 -5.27 48.71 -2.45
C ALA A 8 -4.81 47.40 -1.79
N LEU A 9 -5.78 46.71 -1.19
CA LEU A 9 -5.66 45.32 -0.77
C LEU A 9 -5.85 44.48 -2.05
N GLY A 10 -4.76 44.20 -2.75
CA GLY A 10 -4.73 43.24 -3.87
C GLY A 10 -4.01 41.99 -3.41
N LEU A 11 -4.78 40.96 -3.04
CA LEU A 11 -4.35 39.65 -2.56
C LEU A 11 -3.14 39.12 -3.35
N GLY A 12 -2.01 38.94 -2.68
CA GLY A 12 -0.96 38.05 -3.14
C GLY A 12 -1.52 36.62 -3.17
N VAL A 13 -1.60 36.02 -4.34
CA VAL A 13 -1.89 34.60 -4.50
C VAL A 13 -0.68 33.84 -3.95
N ALA A 14 -0.74 33.46 -2.68
CA ALA A 14 0.16 32.47 -2.12
C ALA A 14 -0.25 31.12 -2.72
N ALA A 15 0.46 30.71 -3.78
CA ALA A 15 0.35 29.37 -4.33
C ALA A 15 0.81 28.37 -3.25
N PHE A 16 -0.16 27.82 -2.52
CA PHE A 16 0.08 26.73 -1.58
C PHE A 16 0.31 25.46 -2.39
N VAL A 17 1.57 25.20 -2.75
CA VAL A 17 1.97 23.92 -3.33
C VAL A 17 1.93 22.91 -2.18
N VAL A 18 0.79 22.25 -2.00
CA VAL A 18 0.70 21.05 -1.17
C VAL A 18 1.35 19.92 -1.97
N GLY A 19 2.68 19.93 -2.00
CA GLY A 19 3.45 18.75 -2.33
C GLY A 19 3.26 17.77 -1.17
N ALA A 20 2.33 16.83 -1.32
CA ALA A 20 2.30 15.66 -0.46
C ALA A 20 3.62 14.91 -0.71
N ALA A 21 4.62 15.22 0.10
CA ALA A 21 5.82 14.42 0.21
C ALA A 21 5.38 13.06 0.77
N VAL A 22 5.09 12.12 -0.13
CA VAL A 22 5.05 10.71 0.20
C VAL A 22 6.50 10.30 0.49
N SER A 23 6.92 10.52 1.74
CA SER A 23 8.17 9.96 2.23
C SER A 23 8.07 8.44 2.10
N PRO A 24 9.00 7.75 1.41
CA PRO A 24 9.04 6.31 1.46
C PRO A 24 9.31 5.93 2.92
N ALA A 25 8.38 5.21 3.54
CA ALA A 25 8.61 4.64 4.86
C ALA A 25 9.82 3.71 4.74
N SER A 26 10.97 4.14 5.27
CA SER A 26 12.16 3.31 5.28
C SER A 26 11.95 2.21 6.32
N ALA A 27 11.91 0.97 5.86
CA ALA A 27 11.79 -0.25 6.66
C ALA A 27 13.06 -0.53 7.50
N ASN A 28 13.52 0.44 8.30
CA ASN A 28 14.59 0.25 9.29
C ASN A 28 14.03 0.10 10.72
N GLY A 29 12.77 -0.32 10.83
CA GLY A 29 12.09 -0.56 12.10
C GLY A 29 12.11 -2.04 12.50
N LYS A 30 11.72 -2.32 13.75
CA LYS A 30 11.53 -3.67 14.33
C LYS A 30 10.74 -4.67 13.45
N PHE A 31 10.03 -4.18 12.44
CA PHE A 31 9.13 -4.93 11.57
C PHE A 31 9.68 -5.11 10.15
N ALA A 32 10.94 -4.75 9.90
CA ALA A 32 11.59 -5.00 8.62
C ALA A 32 11.75 -6.50 8.38
N CYS A 33 11.49 -6.93 7.15
CA CYS A 33 11.72 -8.30 6.72
C CYS A 33 13.19 -8.57 6.47
N GLU A 34 13.58 -9.83 6.65
CA GLU A 34 14.91 -10.29 6.26
C GLU A 34 15.06 -10.34 4.73
N PRO A 35 16.27 -10.20 4.16
CA PRO A 35 16.48 -10.31 2.73
C PRO A 35 15.99 -11.66 2.17
N GLY A 36 15.05 -11.61 1.22
CA GLY A 36 14.45 -12.79 0.60
C GLY A 36 13.27 -13.40 1.39
N GLU A 37 12.83 -12.77 2.48
CA GLU A 37 11.64 -13.20 3.21
C GLU A 37 10.39 -13.02 2.35
N THR A 38 9.65 -14.10 2.14
CA THR A 38 8.47 -14.16 1.27
C THR A 38 7.22 -14.45 2.08
N TYR A 39 6.17 -13.67 1.86
CA TYR A 39 4.84 -13.90 2.40
C TYR A 39 3.88 -14.36 1.30
N VAL A 40 3.26 -15.53 1.51
CA VAL A 40 2.30 -16.11 0.57
C VAL A 40 0.87 -15.82 1.03
N MET A 41 0.08 -15.11 0.22
CA MET A 41 -1.34 -14.92 0.45
C MET A 41 -2.11 -16.08 -0.18
N ASN A 42 -2.29 -17.14 0.61
CA ASN A 42 -3.00 -18.35 0.18
C ASN A 42 -4.50 -18.23 0.49
N VAL A 43 -5.33 -18.16 -0.55
CA VAL A 43 -6.79 -17.94 -0.42
C VAL A 43 -7.63 -18.99 -1.15
N MET A 44 -8.82 -19.25 -0.61
CA MET A 44 -9.83 -20.06 -1.28
C MET A 44 -10.59 -19.25 -2.35
N VAL A 45 -11.06 -19.92 -3.40
CA VAL A 45 -11.73 -19.29 -4.55
C VAL A 45 -10.87 -18.15 -5.14
N SER A 46 -9.58 -18.43 -5.34
CA SER A 46 -8.55 -17.45 -5.68
C SER A 46 -8.79 -16.71 -7.00
N ALA A 47 -9.56 -17.29 -7.92
CA ALA A 47 -9.96 -16.65 -9.18
C ALA A 47 -11.05 -15.57 -9.01
N HIS A 48 -11.63 -15.40 -7.82
CA HIS A 48 -12.67 -14.41 -7.59
C HIS A 48 -12.08 -12.97 -7.63
N PRO A 49 -12.65 -12.03 -8.41
CA PRO A 49 -12.10 -10.68 -8.58
C PRO A 49 -11.93 -9.87 -7.29
N TYR A 50 -12.66 -10.24 -6.23
CA TYR A 50 -12.49 -9.70 -4.88
C TYR A 50 -11.03 -9.72 -4.41
N TRP A 51 -10.28 -10.77 -4.76
CA TRP A 51 -8.91 -10.95 -4.28
C TRP A 51 -7.88 -10.03 -4.95
N VAL A 52 -8.21 -9.43 -6.10
CA VAL A 52 -7.31 -8.51 -6.81
C VAL A 52 -6.93 -7.30 -5.94
N PRO A 53 -7.88 -6.45 -5.50
CA PRO A 53 -7.54 -5.31 -4.64
C PRO A 53 -7.04 -5.73 -3.25
N VAL A 54 -7.43 -6.91 -2.75
CA VAL A 54 -6.91 -7.45 -1.49
C VAL A 54 -5.42 -7.78 -1.61
N PHE A 55 -5.01 -8.43 -2.70
CA PHE A 55 -3.60 -8.74 -2.95
C PHE A 55 -2.78 -7.47 -3.21
N GLU A 56 -3.36 -6.45 -3.87
CA GLU A 56 -2.68 -5.16 -4.03
C GLU A 56 -2.35 -4.51 -2.68
N GLY A 57 -3.28 -4.52 -1.72
CA GLY A 57 -3.01 -4.02 -0.37
C GLY A 57 -1.98 -4.86 0.38
N PHE A 58 -2.05 -6.20 0.25
CA PHE A 58 -1.08 -7.12 0.83
C PHE A 58 0.34 -6.85 0.29
N LYS A 59 0.47 -6.69 -1.03
CA LYS A 59 1.74 -6.39 -1.69
C LYS A 59 2.29 -5.03 -1.27
N GLN A 60 1.46 -3.99 -1.18
CA GLN A 60 1.88 -2.67 -0.70
C GLN A 60 2.45 -2.73 0.73
N ALA A 61 1.83 -3.52 1.60
CA ALA A 61 2.33 -3.73 2.96
C ALA A 61 3.69 -4.46 2.95
N ALA A 62 3.81 -5.55 2.19
CA ALA A 62 5.07 -6.30 2.05
C ALA A 62 6.21 -5.41 1.51
N GLU A 63 5.94 -4.64 0.44
CA GLU A 63 6.90 -3.69 -0.15
C GLU A 63 7.35 -2.64 0.88
N SER A 64 6.43 -2.13 1.71
CA SER A 64 6.75 -1.15 2.76
C SER A 64 7.63 -1.71 3.90
N LEU A 65 7.67 -3.03 4.04
CA LEU A 65 8.45 -3.76 5.04
C LEU A 65 9.71 -4.42 4.45
N GLY A 66 9.88 -4.39 3.13
CA GLY A 66 11.01 -5.00 2.43
C GLY A 66 10.86 -6.50 2.14
N CYS A 67 9.65 -7.05 2.24
CA CYS A 67 9.36 -8.46 2.00
C CYS A 67 8.89 -8.70 0.55
N GLU A 68 9.02 -9.94 0.09
CA GLU A 68 8.38 -10.41 -1.13
C GLU A 68 6.95 -10.88 -0.84
N ALA A 69 6.05 -10.74 -1.82
CA ALA A 69 4.66 -11.16 -1.70
C ALA A 69 4.25 -12.04 -2.89
N VAL A 70 3.65 -13.18 -2.61
CA VAL A 70 3.17 -14.15 -3.60
C VAL A 70 1.68 -14.41 -3.41
N PHE A 71 0.94 -14.48 -4.52
CA PHE A 71 -0.47 -14.87 -4.51
C PHE A 71 -0.60 -16.37 -4.79
N SER A 72 -1.33 -17.10 -3.94
CA SER A 72 -1.54 -18.54 -4.09
C SER A 72 -2.94 -18.96 -3.63
N GLY A 73 -3.22 -20.25 -3.71
CA GLY A 73 -4.45 -20.89 -3.27
C GLY A 73 -5.24 -21.51 -4.39
N THR A 74 -6.52 -21.82 -4.13
CA THR A 74 -7.31 -22.70 -4.98
C THR A 74 -8.43 -21.95 -5.70
N PRO A 75 -8.64 -22.14 -7.01
CA PRO A 75 -9.69 -21.42 -7.74
C PRO A 75 -11.10 -21.93 -7.39
N ASP A 76 -11.21 -23.18 -6.95
CA ASP A 76 -12.47 -23.84 -6.63
C ASP A 76 -12.85 -23.64 -5.14
N TYR A 77 -14.15 -23.73 -4.83
CA TYR A 77 -14.61 -23.88 -3.45
C TYR A 77 -14.43 -25.34 -3.02
N ASP A 78 -13.24 -25.69 -2.53
CA ASP A 78 -12.89 -27.04 -2.09
C ASP A 78 -11.91 -26.99 -0.91
N ILE A 79 -12.37 -27.46 0.26
CA ILE A 79 -11.60 -27.41 1.50
C ILE A 79 -10.38 -28.34 1.44
N THR A 80 -10.51 -29.51 0.82
CA THR A 80 -9.41 -30.49 0.73
C THR A 80 -8.29 -29.95 -0.14
N LYS A 81 -8.63 -29.38 -1.30
CA LYS A 81 -7.65 -28.71 -2.15
C LYS A 81 -7.02 -27.52 -1.43
N GLN A 82 -7.80 -26.75 -0.69
CA GLN A 82 -7.29 -25.61 0.05
C GLN A 82 -6.28 -26.04 1.13
N ILE A 83 -6.56 -27.10 1.89
CA ILE A 83 -5.60 -27.66 2.87
C ILE A 83 -4.33 -28.10 2.16
N ALA A 84 -4.45 -28.85 1.06
CA ALA A 84 -3.28 -29.31 0.30
C ALA A 84 -2.44 -28.14 -0.24
N SER A 85 -3.06 -27.01 -0.59
CA SER A 85 -2.33 -25.84 -1.09
C SER A 85 -1.41 -25.18 -0.06
N PHE A 86 -1.58 -25.44 1.24
CA PHE A 86 -0.64 -24.96 2.29
C PHE A 86 0.64 -25.78 2.38
N GLU A 87 0.64 -26.99 1.83
CA GLU A 87 1.82 -27.86 1.77
C GLU A 87 2.57 -27.73 0.44
N GLN A 88 2.03 -26.92 -0.47
CA GLN A 88 2.60 -26.66 -1.79
C GLN A 88 3.50 -25.43 -1.71
N ASP A 89 4.76 -25.64 -1.30
CA ASP A 89 5.93 -24.78 -1.55
C ASP A 89 7.23 -25.58 -1.30
#